data_AF-A0A7W1BHW7-F1
#
_entry.id   AF-A0A7W1BHW7-F1
#
_cell.length_a   1.000
_cell.length_b   1.000
_cell.length_c   1.000
_cell.angle_alpha   90.00
_cell.angle_beta   90.00
_cell.angle_gamma   90.00
#
_symmetry.space_group_name_H-M   'P 1'
#
loop_
_entity.id
_entity.type
_entity.pdbx_description
1 polymer ?
#
loop_
_entity_poly.entity_id
_entity_poly.type
_entity_poly.pdbx_seq_one_letter_code
_entity_poly.pdbx_strand_id
1 'polypeptide(L)' 'MSTVLELELIRLRQMSAEEKLAVSDALWREAGALRRASITKQHPDWAPAQIEQATRVALIGGSA' A
#
# COMPACT_ATOMS: atom_id res chain seq x y z
N MET A 1 32.76 0.77 3.62
CA MET A 1 31.57 -0.11 3.69
C MET A 1 30.39 0.71 3.23
N SER A 2 29.68 0.28 2.18
CA SER A 2 28.44 0.95 1.78
C SER A 2 27.36 0.65 2.82
N THR A 3 26.57 1.67 3.18
CA THR A 3 25.45 1.50 4.09
C THR A 3 24.30 0.75 3.41
N VAL A 4 23.41 0.14 4.20
CA VAL A 4 22.20 -0.52 3.67
C VAL A 4 21.38 0.45 2.83
N LEU A 5 21.26 1.71 3.28
CA LEU A 5 20.54 2.76 2.56
C LEU A 5 21.16 3.05 1.19
N GLU A 6 22.49 3.12 1.10
CA GLU A 6 23.19 3.37 -0.17
C GLU A 6 22.98 2.23 -1.17
N LEU A 7 23.00 0.98 -0.69
CA LEU A 7 22.77 -0.19 -1.53
C LEU A 7 21.34 -0.23 -2.06
N GLU A 8 20.34 0.09 -1.23
CA GLU A 8 18.94 0.19 -1.67
C GLU A 8 18.74 1.31 -2.69
N LEU A 9 19.37 2.48 -2.49
CA LEU A 9 19.31 3.57 -3.45
C LEU A 9 19.92 3.20 -4.81
N ILE A 10 21.04 2.49 -4.82
CA ILE A 10 21.65 1.98 -6.07
C ILE A 10 20.70 1.02 -6.78
N ARG A 11 20.13 0.06 -6.03
CA ARG A 11 19.18 -0.92 -6.56
C ARG A 11 17.96 -0.23 -7.18
N LEU A 12 17.34 0.71 -6.47
CA LEU A 12 16.17 1.45 -6.95
C LEU A 12 16.45 2.25 -8.24
N ARG A 13 17.66 2.81 -8.37
CA ARG A 13 18.07 3.55 -9.58
C ARG A 13 18.25 2.64 -10.80
N GLN A 14 18.71 1.41 -10.57
CA GLN A 14 18.95 0.43 -11.64
C GLN A 14 17.68 -0.28 -12.13
N MET A 15 16.59 -0.22 -11.37
CA MET A 15 15.33 -0.85 -11.76
C MET A 15 14.76 -0.28 -13.07
N SER A 16 14.25 -1.18 -13.90
CA SER A 16 13.46 -0.84 -15.10
C SER A 16 12.13 -0.17 -14.73
N ALA A 17 11.44 0.36 -15.74
CA ALA A 17 10.12 0.94 -15.54
C ALA A 17 9.11 -0.12 -15.08
N GLU A 18 9.15 -1.31 -15.67
CA GLU A 18 8.29 -2.45 -15.34
C GLU A 18 8.52 -2.92 -13.91
N GLU A 19 9.78 -3.02 -13.48
CA GLU A 19 10.13 -3.40 -12.11
C GLU A 19 9.62 -2.37 -11.10
N LYS A 20 9.74 -1.07 -11.42
CA LYS A 20 9.23 0.02 -10.56
C LYS A 20 7.72 -0.04 -10.43
N LEU A 21 7.01 -0.31 -11.52
CA LEU A 21 5.56 -0.49 -11.52
C LEU A 21 5.16 -1.72 -10.69
N ALA A 22 5.86 -2.85 -10.85
CA ALA A 22 5.59 -4.05 -10.08
C ALA A 22 5.76 -3.84 -8.56
N VAL A 23 6.85 -3.18 -8.15
CA VAL A 23 7.07 -2.83 -6.73
C VAL A 23 6.00 -1.86 -6.24
N SER A 24 5.64 -0.86 -7.04
CA SER A 24 4.60 0.12 -6.65
C SER A 24 3.23 -0.53 -6.49
N ASP A 25 2.84 -1.43 -7.38
CA ASP A 25 1.59 -2.20 -7.29
C ASP A 25 1.58 -3.12 -6.06
N ALA A 26 2.69 -3.80 -5.77
CA ALA A 26 2.83 -4.60 -4.56
C ALA A 26 2.63 -3.76 -3.29
N LEU A 27 3.34 -2.63 -3.19
CA LEU A 27 3.23 -1.70 -2.06
C LEU A 27 1.80 -1.15 -1.91
N TRP A 28 1.15 -0.82 -3.03
CA TRP A 28 -0.22 -0.34 -3.03
C TRP A 28 -1.21 -1.38 -2.47
N ARG A 29 -1.05 -2.65 -2.89
CA ARG A 29 -1.88 -3.76 -2.39
C ARG A 29 -1.65 -4.03 -0.91
N GLU A 30 -0.40 -4.00 -0.45
CA GLU A 30 -0.05 -4.17 0.96
C GLU A 30 -0.65 -3.05 1.82
N ALA A 31 -0.53 -1.79 1.38
CA ALA A 31 -1.16 -0.66 2.04
C ALA A 31 -2.68 -0.83 2.15
N GLY A 32 -3.32 -1.31 1.08
CA GLY A 32 -4.76 -1.59 1.09
C GLY A 32 -5.16 -2.72 2.01
N ALA A 33 -4.38 -3.81 2.06
CA ALA A 33 -4.62 -4.92 2.97
C ALA A 33 -4.52 -4.47 4.43
N LEU A 34 -3.49 -3.69 4.78
CA LEU A 34 -3.31 -3.12 6.12
C LEU A 34 -4.48 -2.20 6.48
N ARG A 35 -4.90 -1.32 5.57
CA ARG A 35 -6.00 -0.40 5.83
C ARG A 35 -7.32 -1.14 6.03
N ARG A 36 -7.61 -2.13 5.17
CA ARG A 36 -8.79 -2.99 5.29
C ARG A 36 -8.84 -3.73 6.61
N ALA A 37 -7.72 -4.33 7.04
CA ALA A 37 -7.63 -5.04 8.31
C ALA A 37 -7.91 -4.11 9.51
N SER A 38 -7.35 -2.89 9.47
CA SER A 38 -7.60 -1.88 10.50
C SER A 38 -9.07 -1.46 10.57
N ILE A 39 -9.71 -1.18 9.43
CA ILE A 39 -11.12 -0.79 9.35
C ILE A 39 -12.03 -1.94 9.82
N THR A 40 -11.74 -3.18 9.41
CA THR A 40 -12.49 -4.37 9.83
C THR A 40 -12.45 -4.54 11.35
N LYS A 41 -11.30 -4.29 11.98
CA LYS A 41 -11.16 -4.36 13.43
C LYS A 41 -11.93 -3.24 14.15
N GLN A 42 -12.00 -2.04 13.56
CA GLN A 42 -12.71 -0.89 14.13
C GLN A 42 -14.23 -1.00 13.96
N HIS A 43 -14.69 -1.66 12.90
CA HIS A 43 -16.10 -1.79 12.54
C HIS A 43 -16.48 -3.28 12.30
N PRO A 44 -16.53 -4.09 13.36
CA PRO A 44 -16.79 -5.53 13.23
C PRO A 44 -18.20 -5.87 12.72
N ASP A 45 -19.11 -4.91 12.77
CA ASP A 45 -20.51 -4.99 12.35
C ASP A 45 -20.76 -4.55 10.89
N TRP A 46 -19.76 -3.96 10.24
CA TRP A 46 -19.92 -3.48 8.86
C TRP A 46 -19.92 -4.62 7.85
N ALA A 47 -20.78 -4.48 6.84
CA ALA A 47 -20.80 -5.38 5.70
C ALA A 47 -19.51 -5.26 4.89
N PRO A 48 -19.09 -6.34 4.18
CA PRO A 48 -17.87 -6.31 3.37
C PRO A 48 -17.79 -5.16 2.36
N ALA A 49 -18.93 -4.78 1.75
CA ALA A 49 -19.00 -3.66 0.81
C ALA A 49 -18.70 -2.30 1.47
N GLN A 50 -19.12 -2.10 2.73
CA GLN A 50 -18.82 -0.87 3.48
C GLN A 50 -17.33 -0.80 3.83
N ILE A 51 -16.74 -1.94 4.23
CA ILE A 51 -15.31 -2.06 4.50
C ILE A 51 -14.49 -1.75 3.22
N GLU A 52 -14.89 -2.30 2.08
CA GLU A 52 -14.21 -2.07 0.80
C GLU A 52 -14.27 -0.59 0.40
N GLN A 53 -15.45 0.02 0.47
CA GLN A 53 -15.63 1.43 0.15
C GLN A 53 -14.79 2.33 1.07
N ALA A 54 -14.80 2.08 2.38
CA ALA A 54 -14.00 2.84 3.34
C ALA A 54 -12.49 2.66 3.12
N THR A 55 -12.05 1.44 2.77
CA THR A 55 -10.65 1.16 2.43
C THR A 55 -10.24 1.96 1.19
N ARG A 56 -11.09 2.00 0.16
CA ARG A 56 -10.85 2.75 -1.07
C ARG A 56 -10.72 4.25 -0.82
N VAL A 57 -11.66 4.83 -0.07
CA VAL A 57 -11.65 6.25 0.30
C VAL A 57 -10.37 6.61 1.05
N ALA A 58 -9.95 5.76 1.99
CA ALA A 58 -8.76 5.99 2.79
C ALA A 58 -7.43 5.91 2.01
N LEU A 59 -7.34 5.07 0.96
CA LEU A 59 -6.13 4.94 0.15
C LEU A 59 -5.98 6.07 -0.88
N ILE A 60 -7.09 6.54 -1.45
CA ILE A 60 -7.06 7.53 -2.55
C ILE A 60 -6.98 8.98 -1.99
N GLY A 61 -7.13 9.15 -0.66
CA GLY A 61 -7.06 10.47 -0.02
C GLY A 61 -8.32 11.30 -0.21
N GLY A 62 -9.50 10.66 -0.21
CA GLY A 62 -10.78 11.36 -0.20
C GLY A 62 -11.25 11.60 1.22
N SER A 63 -11.36 12.85 1.64
CA SER A 63 -12.26 13.22 2.72
C SER A 63 -13.68 12.81 2.30
N ALA A 64 -14.34 11.97 3.09
CA ALA A 64 -15.79 11.84 3.02
C ALA A 64 -16.45 13.11 3.57
#